data_AF-E2BZ35-F1
#
_entry.id   AF-E2BZ35-F1
#
_cell.length_a   1.000
_cell.length_b   1.000
_cell.length_c   1.000
_cell.angle_alpha   90.00
_cell.angle_beta   90.00
_cell.angle_gamma   90.00
#
_symmetry.space_group_name_H-M   'P 1'
#
loop_
_entity.id
_entity.type
_entity.pdbx_description
1 polymer ?
#
loop_
_entity_poly.entity_id
_entity_poly.type
_entity_poly.pdbx_seq_one_letter_code
_entity_poly.pdbx_strand_id
1 'polypeptide(L)'
;MVKLHMVLFNDALEHLTRVHRALRMHRGNVLVVGADGNGKKSVIKLASFAAGYQLFQITPSRGYNEPSFREDMKSLYNMVGVENKRVVFMFTSAHVMHESFLELVNNMLMAGFVPALFNDDEKDAIIISCRDAAVSAGFNVGKKGVWSYFVKTCIANLRIALAMSPTGDVLRTRCRNYPGLINNTTIDWMFPWPRQALVAVANVILRDNPIVPQEYRETIVSHMVYVHTSVCQYTEDFATKLRRRNYVTPRHFLDFINTYLNLLIEKKDFISSRCEHFSEGLQKIAEASVTLKELNETLAVQKVKVANQTKNCEQLLTSIGESTDVTVQKKELSEQKKQEIEEKKKIIIKEEAEAKLVLAEAQPALDAAKLALGELEKADITEIRSFATPPEPVQVVSECVMILRGVKDVSWKGAKGMMSDPGFLRSLQEMNCDEITLKQQQAVRSHLRRTDKLDQMQAISKAGYGLYKFVLAVLDYCAVYREVFTKL
;
A
#
# COMPACT_ATOMS: atom_id res chain seq x y z
N MET A 1 -36.18 -21.96 -38.16
CA MET A 1 -37.53 -21.40 -37.89
C MET A 1 -37.37 -20.02 -37.27
N VAL A 2 -37.88 -18.97 -37.93
CA VAL A 2 -37.88 -17.61 -37.35
C VAL A 2 -38.99 -17.53 -36.30
N LYS A 3 -38.65 -17.20 -35.04
CA LYS A 3 -39.64 -17.02 -33.97
C LYS A 3 -40.51 -15.79 -34.27
N LEU A 4 -41.82 -15.95 -34.26
CA LEU A 4 -42.78 -14.85 -34.42
C LEU A 4 -43.12 -14.30 -33.03
N HIS A 5 -42.63 -13.11 -32.70
CA HIS A 5 -43.04 -12.38 -31.51
C HIS A 5 -44.29 -11.54 -31.85
N MET A 6 -45.47 -12.05 -31.50
CA MET A 6 -46.75 -11.38 -31.71
C MET A 6 -47.49 -11.28 -30.37
N VAL A 7 -47.82 -10.06 -29.96
CA VAL A 7 -48.67 -9.82 -28.79
C VAL A 7 -50.13 -10.00 -29.20
N LEU A 8 -50.87 -10.81 -28.43
CA LEU A 8 -52.28 -11.07 -28.66
C LEU A 8 -53.14 -10.15 -27.80
N PHE A 9 -54.01 -9.39 -28.46
CA PHE A 9 -55.06 -8.56 -27.87
C PHE A 9 -56.35 -8.77 -28.66
N ASN A 10 -57.50 -8.30 -28.15
CA ASN A 10 -58.82 -8.63 -28.71
C ASN A 10 -58.92 -8.41 -30.22
N ASP A 11 -58.57 -7.22 -30.73
CA ASP A 11 -58.65 -6.95 -32.17
C ASP A 11 -57.70 -7.85 -32.97
N ALA A 12 -56.50 -8.15 -32.46
CA ALA A 12 -55.57 -9.08 -33.11
C ALA A 12 -56.16 -10.50 -33.21
N LEU A 13 -56.89 -10.95 -32.18
CA LEU A 13 -57.59 -12.23 -32.18
C LEU A 13 -58.78 -12.22 -33.15
N GLU A 14 -59.52 -11.11 -33.24
CA GLU A 14 -60.58 -10.95 -34.24
C GLU A 14 -60.05 -11.02 -35.67
N HIS A 15 -58.99 -10.28 -35.99
CA HIS A 15 -58.37 -10.36 -37.31
C HIS A 15 -57.81 -11.76 -37.59
N LEU A 16 -57.16 -12.39 -36.60
CA LEU A 16 -56.66 -13.76 -36.72
C LEU A 16 -57.78 -14.74 -37.02
N THR A 17 -58.89 -14.67 -36.30
CA THR A 17 -60.05 -15.56 -36.51
C THR A 17 -60.73 -15.31 -37.86
N ARG A 18 -60.87 -14.04 -38.29
CA ARG A 18 -61.39 -13.68 -39.62
C ARG A 18 -60.52 -14.24 -40.75
N VAL A 19 -59.20 -14.03 -40.68
CA VAL A 19 -58.25 -14.52 -41.69
C VAL A 19 -58.19 -16.04 -41.69
N HIS A 20 -58.12 -16.67 -40.52
CA HIS A 20 -58.14 -18.14 -40.39
C HIS A 20 -59.43 -18.73 -40.97
N ARG A 21 -60.59 -18.13 -40.67
CA ARG A 21 -61.88 -18.54 -41.24
C ARG A 21 -61.88 -18.40 -42.76
N ALA A 22 -61.40 -17.27 -43.29
CA ALA A 22 -61.32 -17.04 -44.73
C ALA A 22 -60.46 -18.11 -45.42
N LEU A 23 -59.27 -18.41 -44.90
CA LEU A 23 -58.36 -19.41 -45.48
C LEU A 23 -58.96 -20.83 -45.55
N ARG A 24 -59.83 -21.18 -44.59
CA ARG A 24 -60.49 -22.50 -44.54
C ARG A 24 -61.70 -22.62 -45.48
N MET A 25 -62.21 -21.52 -46.03
CA MET A 25 -63.30 -21.57 -47.01
C MET A 25 -62.81 -22.16 -48.35
N HIS A 26 -63.75 -22.70 -49.13
CA HIS A 26 -63.46 -23.14 -50.49
C HIS A 26 -63.08 -21.92 -51.35
N ARG A 27 -61.92 -21.97 -52.02
CA ARG A 27 -61.31 -20.82 -52.71
C ARG A 27 -61.14 -19.58 -51.80
N GLY A 28 -60.83 -19.84 -50.52
CA GLY A 28 -60.71 -18.84 -49.46
C GLY A 28 -59.48 -17.93 -49.56
N ASN A 29 -59.41 -17.08 -50.57
CA ASN A 29 -58.37 -16.05 -50.66
C ASN A 29 -58.71 -14.88 -49.73
N VAL A 30 -57.69 -14.18 -49.24
CA VAL A 30 -57.84 -13.08 -48.28
C VAL A 30 -57.03 -11.86 -48.71
N LEU A 31 -57.61 -10.68 -48.57
CA LEU A 31 -56.95 -9.39 -48.73
C LEU A 31 -56.95 -8.67 -47.39
N VAL A 32 -55.80 -8.65 -46.73
CA VAL A 32 -55.58 -7.93 -45.48
C VAL A 32 -55.06 -6.53 -45.80
N VAL A 33 -55.87 -5.52 -45.48
CA VAL A 33 -55.56 -4.11 -45.72
C VAL A 33 -55.30 -3.41 -44.39
N GLY A 34 -54.26 -2.61 -44.31
CA GLY A 34 -53.98 -1.82 -43.11
C GLY A 34 -52.66 -1.08 -43.23
N ALA A 35 -52.39 -0.15 -42.31
CA ALA A 35 -51.12 0.57 -42.29
C ALA A 35 -49.93 -0.38 -42.11
N ASP A 36 -48.75 0.06 -42.54
CA ASP A 36 -47.54 -0.73 -42.38
C ASP A 36 -47.14 -0.81 -40.91
N GLY A 37 -46.78 -2.01 -40.43
CA GLY A 37 -46.53 -2.24 -39.01
C GLY A 37 -47.74 -2.69 -38.18
N ASN A 38 -48.97 -2.70 -38.73
CA ASN A 38 -50.18 -3.20 -38.01
C ASN A 38 -50.21 -4.73 -37.79
N GLY A 39 -49.18 -5.47 -38.18
CA GLY A 39 -49.12 -6.92 -37.99
C GLY A 39 -49.78 -7.77 -39.08
N LYS A 40 -50.17 -7.19 -40.23
CA LYS A 40 -50.78 -7.91 -41.38
C LYS A 40 -50.08 -9.25 -41.71
N LYS A 41 -48.75 -9.20 -41.89
CA LYS A 41 -47.93 -10.38 -42.22
C LYS A 41 -47.93 -11.41 -41.07
N SER A 42 -47.90 -10.96 -39.83
CA SER A 42 -47.90 -11.82 -38.63
C SER A 42 -49.22 -12.58 -38.51
N VAL A 43 -50.34 -11.90 -38.73
CA VAL A 43 -51.68 -12.51 -38.72
C VAL A 43 -51.81 -13.56 -39.81
N ILE A 44 -51.41 -13.27 -41.06
CA ILE A 44 -51.45 -14.24 -42.16
C ILE A 44 -50.58 -15.46 -41.84
N LYS A 45 -49.35 -15.24 -41.34
CA LYS A 45 -48.42 -16.32 -40.95
C LYS A 45 -49.05 -17.25 -39.91
N LEU A 46 -49.57 -16.68 -38.83
CA LEU A 46 -50.16 -17.43 -37.73
C LEU A 46 -51.46 -18.14 -38.16
N ALA A 47 -52.32 -17.47 -38.92
CA ALA A 47 -53.56 -18.05 -39.46
C ALA A 47 -53.28 -19.22 -40.41
N SER A 48 -52.28 -19.08 -41.28
CA SER A 48 -51.89 -20.13 -42.24
C SER A 48 -51.36 -21.36 -41.49
N PHE A 49 -50.50 -21.15 -40.51
CA PHE A 49 -49.98 -22.21 -39.65
C PHE A 49 -51.09 -22.92 -38.88
N ALA A 50 -52.00 -22.16 -38.24
CA ALA A 50 -53.14 -22.71 -37.52
C ALA A 50 -54.10 -23.51 -38.41
N ALA A 51 -54.25 -23.11 -39.68
CA ALA A 51 -55.06 -23.83 -40.66
C ALA A 51 -54.36 -25.07 -41.27
N GLY A 52 -53.10 -25.34 -40.90
CA GLY A 52 -52.30 -26.45 -41.43
C GLY A 52 -51.80 -26.24 -42.85
N TYR A 53 -51.69 -24.99 -43.31
CA TYR A 53 -51.15 -24.63 -44.61
C TYR A 53 -49.66 -24.27 -44.50
N GLN A 54 -48.87 -24.75 -45.46
CA GLN A 54 -47.50 -24.27 -45.65
C GLN A 54 -47.53 -22.87 -46.24
N LEU A 55 -46.62 -22.00 -45.80
CA LEU A 55 -46.55 -20.63 -46.29
C LEU A 55 -45.50 -20.52 -47.40
N PHE A 56 -45.91 -20.00 -48.55
CA PHE A 56 -45.01 -19.66 -49.67
C PHE A 56 -44.86 -18.14 -49.77
N GLN A 57 -43.62 -17.66 -49.83
CA GLN A 57 -43.27 -16.25 -49.96
C GLN A 57 -42.16 -16.11 -50.99
N ILE A 58 -42.31 -15.16 -51.90
CA ILE A 58 -41.22 -14.81 -52.80
C ILE A 58 -40.13 -14.05 -52.04
N THR A 59 -38.88 -14.33 -52.37
CA THR A 59 -37.72 -13.60 -51.85
C THR A 59 -37.04 -12.91 -53.02
N PRO A 60 -37.48 -11.69 -53.37
CA PRO A 60 -36.96 -11.02 -54.57
C PRO A 60 -35.47 -10.76 -54.40
N SER A 61 -34.67 -11.20 -55.38
CA SER A 61 -33.24 -10.94 -55.49
C SER A 61 -32.97 -9.72 -56.39
N ARG A 62 -31.71 -9.26 -56.44
CA ARG A 62 -31.35 -8.17 -57.35
C ARG A 62 -31.55 -8.61 -58.81
N GLY A 63 -32.36 -7.87 -59.55
CA GLY A 63 -32.71 -8.21 -60.95
C GLY A 63 -33.96 -9.10 -61.09
N TYR A 64 -34.73 -9.32 -60.01
CA TYR A 64 -35.96 -10.08 -60.05
C TYR A 64 -37.00 -9.44 -60.99
N ASN A 65 -37.39 -10.20 -62.03
CA ASN A 65 -38.27 -9.76 -63.11
C ASN A 65 -39.45 -10.73 -63.29
N GLU A 66 -40.29 -10.48 -64.30
CA GLU A 66 -41.47 -11.32 -64.56
C GLU A 66 -41.11 -12.79 -64.88
N PRO A 67 -40.09 -13.11 -65.70
CA PRO A 67 -39.62 -14.49 -65.86
C PRO A 67 -39.29 -15.18 -64.52
N SER A 68 -38.54 -14.52 -63.63
CA SER A 68 -38.25 -15.09 -62.30
C SER A 68 -39.52 -15.33 -61.48
N PHE A 69 -40.49 -14.41 -61.55
CA PHE A 69 -41.78 -14.58 -60.88
C PHE A 69 -42.59 -15.74 -61.46
N ARG A 70 -42.57 -15.96 -62.78
CA ARG A 70 -43.20 -17.12 -63.42
C ARG A 70 -42.58 -18.43 -62.96
N GLU A 71 -41.26 -18.50 -62.81
CA GLU A 71 -40.57 -19.68 -62.27
C GLU A 71 -40.98 -19.97 -60.82
N ASP A 72 -41.07 -18.94 -59.97
CA ASP A 72 -41.60 -19.10 -58.61
C ASP A 72 -43.06 -19.60 -58.60
N MET A 73 -43.89 -19.12 -59.54
CA MET A 73 -45.26 -19.61 -59.69
C MET A 73 -45.30 -21.06 -60.17
N LYS A 74 -44.42 -21.48 -61.09
CA LYS A 74 -44.30 -22.89 -61.49
C LYS A 74 -43.97 -23.79 -60.30
N SER A 75 -42.98 -23.38 -59.49
CA SER A 75 -42.61 -24.08 -58.24
C SER A 75 -43.80 -24.20 -57.28
N LEU A 76 -44.54 -23.10 -57.09
CA LEU A 76 -45.75 -23.07 -56.26
C LEU A 76 -46.82 -24.05 -56.79
N TYR A 77 -47.14 -24.03 -58.09
CA TYR A 77 -48.14 -24.93 -58.65
C TYR A 77 -47.71 -26.41 -58.62
N ASN A 78 -46.42 -26.70 -58.78
CA ASN A 78 -45.90 -28.06 -58.59
C ASN A 78 -46.05 -28.55 -57.15
N MET A 79 -45.75 -27.70 -56.16
CA MET A 79 -45.93 -28.03 -54.74
C MET A 79 -47.40 -28.31 -54.39
N VAL A 80 -48.32 -27.52 -54.97
CA VAL A 80 -49.75 -27.62 -54.66
C VAL A 80 -50.44 -28.74 -55.43
N GLY A 81 -50.07 -28.93 -56.70
CA GLY A 81 -50.74 -29.85 -57.63
C GLY A 81 -50.08 -31.22 -57.74
N VAL A 82 -48.76 -31.29 -57.86
CA VAL A 82 -48.02 -32.56 -57.98
C VAL A 82 -47.78 -33.17 -56.61
N GLU A 83 -47.20 -32.39 -55.69
CA GLU A 83 -46.92 -32.86 -54.31
C GLU A 83 -48.17 -32.84 -53.41
N ASN A 84 -49.29 -32.30 -53.90
CA ASN A 84 -50.58 -32.23 -53.19
C ASN A 84 -50.50 -31.54 -51.81
N LYS A 85 -49.62 -30.53 -51.66
CA LYS A 85 -49.48 -29.78 -50.41
C LYS A 85 -50.45 -28.60 -50.35
N ARG A 86 -51.00 -28.37 -49.15
CA ARG A 86 -51.84 -27.19 -48.87
C ARG A 86 -50.95 -25.98 -48.65
N VAL A 87 -51.06 -24.97 -49.52
CA VAL A 87 -50.16 -23.81 -49.50
C VAL A 87 -50.93 -22.49 -49.49
N VAL A 88 -50.49 -21.57 -48.63
CA VAL A 88 -50.89 -20.16 -48.66
C VAL A 88 -49.76 -19.37 -49.33
N PHE A 89 -50.05 -18.76 -50.48
CA PHE A 89 -49.17 -17.80 -51.11
C PHE A 89 -49.37 -16.41 -50.49
N MET A 90 -48.38 -15.93 -49.74
CA MET A 90 -48.42 -14.60 -49.15
C MET A 90 -47.71 -13.57 -50.04
N PHE A 91 -48.48 -12.63 -50.58
CA PHE A 91 -48.00 -11.58 -51.47
C PHE A 91 -48.23 -10.21 -50.85
N THR A 92 -47.21 -9.35 -50.83
CA THR A 92 -47.23 -8.08 -50.09
C THR A 92 -47.00 -6.90 -51.03
N SER A 93 -47.38 -5.69 -50.64
CA SER A 93 -47.10 -4.48 -51.42
C SER A 93 -45.63 -4.33 -51.81
N ALA A 94 -44.71 -4.74 -50.93
CA ALA A 94 -43.25 -4.70 -51.16
C ALA A 94 -42.76 -5.73 -52.20
N HIS A 95 -43.58 -6.73 -52.54
CA HIS A 95 -43.27 -7.73 -53.56
C HIS A 95 -43.64 -7.26 -54.97
N VAL A 96 -44.40 -6.16 -55.10
CA VAL A 96 -44.82 -5.62 -56.39
C VAL A 96 -43.72 -4.73 -56.96
N MET A 97 -42.75 -5.34 -57.64
CA MET A 97 -41.67 -4.63 -58.35
C MET A 97 -42.15 -4.09 -59.70
N HIS A 98 -42.96 -4.89 -60.41
CA HIS A 98 -43.59 -4.52 -61.68
C HIS A 98 -45.10 -4.78 -61.62
N GLU A 99 -45.89 -3.93 -62.27
CA GLU A 99 -47.35 -4.09 -62.30
C GLU A 99 -47.79 -5.38 -63.03
N SER A 100 -46.96 -5.94 -63.92
CA SER A 100 -47.25 -7.23 -64.57
C SER A 100 -47.36 -8.39 -63.57
N PHE A 101 -46.76 -8.29 -62.37
CA PHE A 101 -46.92 -9.33 -61.35
C PHE A 101 -48.37 -9.41 -60.86
N LEU A 102 -49.06 -8.26 -60.78
CA LEU A 102 -50.45 -8.21 -60.37
C LEU A 102 -51.38 -8.78 -61.43
N GLU A 103 -51.01 -8.73 -62.70
CA GLU A 103 -51.75 -9.41 -63.76
C GLU A 103 -51.75 -10.93 -63.55
N LEU A 104 -50.59 -11.52 -63.27
CA LEU A 104 -50.48 -12.93 -62.92
C LEU A 104 -51.29 -13.26 -61.66
N VAL A 105 -51.13 -12.49 -60.59
CA VAL A 105 -51.89 -12.71 -59.33
C VAL A 105 -53.40 -12.58 -59.56
N ASN A 106 -53.83 -11.63 -60.38
CA ASN A 106 -55.24 -11.47 -60.77
C ASN A 106 -55.77 -12.70 -61.50
N ASN A 107 -55.00 -13.25 -62.45
CA ASN A 107 -55.34 -14.49 -63.14
C ASN A 107 -55.46 -15.67 -62.16
N MET A 108 -54.56 -15.77 -61.19
CA MET A 108 -54.65 -16.80 -60.12
C MET A 108 -55.92 -16.64 -59.27
N LEU A 109 -56.31 -15.41 -58.93
CA LEU A 109 -57.51 -15.15 -58.13
C LEU A 109 -58.80 -15.46 -58.91
N MET A 110 -58.87 -15.04 -60.17
CA MET A 110 -60.04 -15.19 -61.04
C MET A 110 -60.21 -16.63 -61.51
N ALA A 111 -59.21 -17.17 -62.21
CA ALA A 111 -59.27 -18.48 -62.84
C ALA A 111 -58.75 -19.62 -61.95
N GLY A 112 -58.00 -19.33 -60.88
CA GLY A 112 -57.37 -20.35 -60.04
C GLY A 112 -56.10 -20.96 -60.64
N PHE A 113 -55.72 -20.53 -61.86
CA PHE A 113 -54.57 -21.00 -62.60
C PHE A 113 -54.05 -19.90 -63.53
N VAL A 114 -52.75 -19.85 -63.80
CA VAL A 114 -52.15 -18.88 -64.73
C VAL A 114 -52.09 -19.48 -66.14
N PRO A 115 -52.77 -18.90 -67.16
CA PRO A 115 -52.69 -19.39 -68.53
C PRO A 115 -51.26 -19.34 -69.08
N ALA A 116 -50.88 -20.33 -69.90
CA ALA A 116 -49.55 -20.42 -70.52
C ALA A 116 -48.38 -20.29 -69.53
N LEU A 117 -48.54 -20.77 -68.29
CA LEU A 117 -47.47 -20.79 -67.30
C LEU A 117 -46.42 -21.87 -67.61
N PHE A 118 -46.88 -23.05 -67.99
CA PHE A 118 -46.03 -24.19 -68.36
C PHE A 118 -45.94 -24.32 -69.87
N ASN A 119 -44.75 -24.63 -70.38
CA ASN A 119 -44.57 -25.07 -71.76
C ASN A 119 -45.10 -26.51 -71.95
N ASP A 120 -45.16 -27.00 -73.19
CA ASP A 120 -45.78 -28.30 -73.45
C ASP A 120 -44.96 -29.49 -72.90
N ASP A 121 -43.62 -29.36 -72.85
CA ASP A 121 -42.73 -30.37 -72.25
C ASP A 121 -42.94 -30.48 -70.73
N GLU A 122 -43.04 -29.33 -70.04
CA GLU A 122 -43.32 -29.26 -68.60
C GLU A 122 -44.72 -29.80 -68.27
N LYS A 123 -45.73 -29.51 -69.11
CA LYS A 123 -47.07 -30.08 -68.94
C LYS A 123 -47.05 -31.60 -69.06
N ASP A 124 -46.35 -32.14 -70.05
CA ASP A 124 -46.24 -33.59 -70.22
C ASP A 124 -45.54 -34.23 -69.02
N ALA A 125 -44.50 -33.60 -68.46
CA ALA A 125 -43.87 -34.04 -67.22
C ALA A 125 -44.86 -34.06 -66.02
N ILE A 126 -45.63 -32.99 -65.82
CA ILE A 126 -46.65 -32.90 -64.76
C ILE A 126 -47.73 -33.97 -64.93
N ILE A 127 -48.18 -34.20 -66.17
CA ILE A 127 -49.19 -35.22 -66.48
C ILE A 127 -48.67 -36.62 -66.12
N ILE A 128 -47.41 -36.92 -66.40
CA ILE A 128 -46.78 -38.19 -66.01
C ILE A 128 -46.79 -38.33 -64.49
N SER A 129 -46.34 -37.31 -63.75
CA SER A 129 -46.27 -37.36 -62.28
C SER A 129 -47.64 -37.45 -61.60
N CYS A 130 -48.67 -36.83 -62.18
CA CYS A 130 -50.02 -36.81 -61.57
C CYS A 130 -50.91 -37.99 -61.99
N ARG A 131 -50.45 -38.86 -62.91
CA ARG A 131 -51.31 -39.88 -63.54
C ARG A 131 -51.91 -40.85 -62.52
N ASP A 132 -51.09 -41.43 -61.65
CA ASP A 132 -51.54 -42.43 -60.69
C ASP A 132 -52.51 -41.84 -59.66
N ALA A 133 -52.24 -40.60 -59.21
CA ALA A 133 -53.12 -39.87 -58.31
C ALA A 133 -54.45 -39.49 -58.99
N ALA A 134 -54.43 -39.11 -60.26
CA ALA A 134 -55.63 -38.78 -61.03
C ALA A 134 -56.53 -40.00 -61.23
N VAL A 135 -55.95 -41.17 -61.55
CA VAL A 135 -56.70 -42.43 -61.68
C VAL A 135 -57.31 -42.84 -60.36
N SER A 136 -56.54 -42.75 -59.27
CA SER A 136 -57.04 -43.03 -57.91
C SER A 136 -58.19 -42.11 -57.50
N ALA A 137 -58.22 -40.87 -57.99
CA ALA A 137 -59.29 -39.91 -57.77
C ALA A 137 -60.48 -40.05 -58.74
N GLY A 138 -60.48 -41.05 -59.63
CA GLY A 138 -61.58 -41.33 -60.57
C GLY A 138 -61.60 -40.47 -61.83
N PHE A 139 -60.49 -39.80 -62.18
CA PHE A 139 -60.37 -39.04 -63.43
C PHE A 139 -59.95 -39.94 -64.60
N ASN A 140 -60.31 -39.54 -65.83
CA ASN A 140 -59.93 -40.26 -67.05
C ASN A 140 -58.40 -40.23 -67.23
N VAL A 141 -57.82 -41.37 -67.62
CA VAL A 141 -56.40 -41.60 -67.91
C VAL A 141 -55.87 -40.74 -69.07
N GLY A 142 -56.74 -40.20 -69.92
CA GLY A 142 -56.33 -39.32 -71.03
C GLY A 142 -55.65 -38.03 -70.55
N LYS A 143 -54.72 -37.49 -71.35
CA LYS A 143 -53.93 -36.27 -71.03
C LYS A 143 -54.81 -35.11 -70.51
N LYS A 144 -55.97 -34.86 -71.15
CA LYS A 144 -56.92 -33.82 -70.74
C LYS A 144 -57.55 -34.08 -69.36
N GLY A 145 -57.81 -35.35 -69.03
CA GLY A 145 -58.38 -35.75 -67.75
C GLY A 145 -57.41 -35.54 -66.59
N VAL A 146 -56.16 -35.98 -66.77
CA VAL A 146 -55.08 -35.78 -65.79
C VAL A 146 -54.76 -34.29 -65.60
N TRP A 147 -54.72 -33.51 -66.67
CA TRP A 147 -54.53 -32.06 -66.57
C TRP A 147 -55.69 -31.37 -65.82
N SER A 148 -56.93 -31.80 -66.06
CA SER A 148 -58.09 -31.31 -65.30
C SER A 148 -58.00 -31.65 -63.82
N TYR A 149 -57.52 -32.85 -63.47
CA TYR A 149 -57.22 -33.23 -62.09
C TYR A 149 -56.19 -32.29 -61.47
N PHE A 150 -55.04 -32.07 -62.13
CA PHE A 150 -54.00 -31.17 -61.65
C PHE A 150 -54.53 -29.75 -61.36
N VAL A 151 -55.27 -29.15 -62.30
CA VAL A 151 -55.84 -27.80 -62.11
C VAL A 151 -56.84 -27.78 -60.95
N LYS A 152 -57.70 -28.79 -60.80
CA LYS A 152 -58.65 -28.88 -59.68
C LYS A 152 -57.93 -29.03 -58.33
N THR A 153 -56.89 -29.84 -58.27
CA THR A 153 -56.05 -30.02 -57.08
C THR A 153 -55.36 -28.70 -56.70
N CYS A 154 -54.80 -27.99 -57.69
CA CYS A 154 -54.23 -26.66 -57.51
C CYS A 154 -55.24 -25.68 -56.88
N ILE A 155 -56.45 -25.59 -57.42
CA ILE A 155 -57.51 -24.71 -56.90
C ILE A 155 -57.96 -25.11 -55.48
N ALA A 156 -58.02 -26.40 -55.19
CA ALA A 156 -58.43 -26.90 -53.89
C ALA A 156 -57.43 -26.56 -52.78
N ASN A 157 -56.13 -26.70 -53.08
CA ASN A 157 -55.04 -26.63 -52.10
C ASN A 157 -54.37 -25.25 -52.01
N LEU A 158 -54.49 -24.39 -53.03
CA LEU A 158 -53.93 -23.04 -53.02
C LEU A 158 -54.88 -22.04 -52.35
N ARG A 159 -54.30 -21.18 -51.52
CA ARG A 159 -54.94 -19.97 -50.97
C ARG A 159 -54.02 -18.78 -51.20
N ILE A 160 -54.58 -17.65 -51.61
CA ILE A 160 -53.80 -16.43 -51.85
C ILE A 160 -54.11 -15.45 -50.71
N ALA A 161 -53.07 -14.99 -50.03
CA ALA A 161 -53.14 -14.02 -48.95
C ALA A 161 -52.39 -12.75 -49.33
N LEU A 162 -53.13 -11.68 -49.57
CA LEU A 162 -52.61 -10.39 -49.98
C LEU A 162 -52.48 -9.48 -48.76
N ALA A 163 -51.33 -8.84 -48.58
CA ALA A 163 -51.12 -7.84 -47.53
C ALA A 163 -50.78 -6.49 -48.16
N MET A 164 -51.76 -5.58 -48.18
CA MET A 164 -51.64 -4.28 -48.86
C MET A 164 -51.76 -3.11 -47.88
N SER A 165 -51.21 -1.97 -48.26
CA SER A 165 -51.29 -0.72 -47.50
C SER A 165 -52.32 0.20 -48.16
N PRO A 166 -53.28 0.78 -47.41
CA PRO A 166 -54.26 1.73 -47.95
C PRO A 166 -53.68 3.15 -48.12
N THR A 167 -52.40 3.35 -47.78
CA THR A 167 -51.75 4.65 -47.88
C THR A 167 -51.55 5.07 -49.33
N GLY A 168 -52.08 6.25 -49.67
CA GLY A 168 -52.03 6.80 -51.03
C GLY A 168 -53.04 6.14 -51.99
N ASP A 169 -52.98 6.51 -53.27
CA ASP A 169 -53.94 6.04 -54.28
C ASP A 169 -53.55 4.72 -54.95
N VAL A 170 -52.35 4.20 -54.68
CA VAL A 170 -51.80 3.02 -55.37
C VAL A 170 -52.69 1.79 -55.21
N LEU A 171 -53.15 1.49 -54.00
CA LEU A 171 -54.05 0.34 -53.77
C LEU A 171 -55.37 0.52 -54.51
N ARG A 172 -55.95 1.73 -54.48
CA ARG A 172 -57.19 2.04 -55.17
C ARG A 172 -57.06 1.83 -56.68
N THR A 173 -55.97 2.30 -57.28
CA THR A 173 -55.70 2.13 -58.72
C THR A 173 -55.50 0.65 -59.07
N ARG A 174 -54.73 -0.09 -58.27
CA ARG A 174 -54.52 -1.53 -58.48
C ARG A 174 -55.83 -2.33 -58.38
N CYS A 175 -56.67 -2.03 -57.41
CA CYS A 175 -57.98 -2.65 -57.27
C CYS A 175 -58.93 -2.38 -58.46
N ARG A 176 -58.80 -1.21 -59.11
CA ARG A 176 -59.55 -0.89 -60.34
C ARG A 176 -59.02 -1.64 -61.55
N ASN A 177 -57.69 -1.70 -61.70
CA ASN A 177 -57.05 -2.36 -62.82
C ASN A 177 -57.15 -3.90 -62.73
N TYR A 178 -57.15 -4.44 -61.51
CA TYR A 178 -57.13 -5.88 -61.23
C TYR A 178 -58.31 -6.25 -60.32
N PRO A 179 -59.53 -6.44 -60.89
CA PRO A 179 -60.76 -6.63 -60.11
C PRO A 179 -60.77 -7.93 -59.28
N GLY A 180 -59.97 -8.94 -59.66
CA GLY A 180 -59.82 -10.18 -58.88
C GLY A 180 -59.28 -9.97 -57.48
N LEU A 181 -58.57 -8.86 -57.23
CA LEU A 181 -58.12 -8.47 -55.89
C LEU A 181 -59.29 -8.24 -54.93
N ILE A 182 -60.43 -7.73 -55.41
CA ILE A 182 -61.62 -7.47 -54.59
C ILE A 182 -62.65 -8.59 -54.73
N ASN A 183 -62.96 -8.99 -55.96
CA ASN A 183 -64.09 -9.88 -56.23
C ASN A 183 -63.86 -11.32 -55.71
N ASN A 184 -62.59 -11.75 -55.63
CA ASN A 184 -62.23 -13.12 -55.32
C ASN A 184 -61.43 -13.25 -54.02
N THR A 185 -61.49 -12.24 -53.15
CA THR A 185 -60.87 -12.26 -51.83
C THR A 185 -61.85 -11.82 -50.73
N THR A 186 -61.69 -12.38 -49.53
CA THR A 186 -62.33 -11.84 -48.34
C THR A 186 -61.48 -10.69 -47.82
N ILE A 187 -62.06 -9.51 -47.70
CA ILE A 187 -61.34 -8.31 -47.24
C ILE A 187 -61.38 -8.25 -45.71
N ASP A 188 -60.20 -8.19 -45.09
CA ASP A 188 -60.03 -7.90 -43.67
C ASP A 188 -59.32 -6.55 -43.54
N TRP A 189 -60.02 -5.56 -42.99
CA TRP A 189 -59.49 -4.20 -42.85
C TRP A 189 -59.00 -3.97 -41.41
N MET A 190 -57.68 -3.86 -41.25
CA MET A 190 -57.00 -3.57 -39.99
C MET A 190 -56.87 -2.06 -39.79
N PHE A 191 -57.72 -1.54 -38.91
CA PHE A 191 -57.67 -0.16 -38.46
C PHE A 191 -56.45 0.11 -37.57
N PRO A 192 -56.10 1.40 -37.35
CA PRO A 192 -55.12 1.78 -36.33
C PRO A 192 -55.50 1.20 -34.96
N TRP A 193 -54.50 0.87 -34.15
CA TRP A 193 -54.73 0.26 -32.84
C TRP A 193 -55.49 1.21 -31.91
N PRO A 194 -56.62 0.77 -31.33
CA PRO A 194 -57.32 1.57 -30.33
C PRO A 194 -56.52 1.64 -29.02
N ARG A 195 -56.92 2.56 -28.14
CA ARG A 195 -56.29 2.77 -26.83
C ARG A 195 -56.13 1.46 -26.04
N GLN A 196 -57.17 0.61 -26.03
CA GLN A 196 -57.15 -0.70 -25.36
C GLN A 196 -56.04 -1.64 -25.88
N ALA A 197 -55.79 -1.63 -27.19
CA ALA A 197 -54.74 -2.44 -27.79
C ALA A 197 -53.35 -1.93 -27.40
N LEU A 198 -53.15 -0.60 -27.41
CA LEU A 198 -51.90 0.01 -26.98
C LEU A 198 -51.58 -0.29 -25.50
N VAL A 199 -52.59 -0.22 -24.62
CA VAL A 199 -52.47 -0.59 -23.20
C VAL A 199 -52.10 -2.07 -23.04
N ALA A 200 -52.79 -2.97 -23.74
CA ALA A 200 -52.51 -4.40 -23.68
C ALA A 200 -51.08 -4.73 -24.13
N VAL A 201 -50.64 -4.13 -25.24
CA VAL A 201 -49.29 -4.33 -25.78
C VAL A 201 -48.21 -3.79 -24.84
N ALA A 202 -48.38 -2.57 -24.34
CA ALA A 202 -47.44 -1.98 -23.39
C ALA A 202 -47.35 -2.80 -22.09
N ASN A 203 -48.48 -3.29 -21.57
CA ASN A 203 -48.50 -4.14 -20.38
C ASN A 203 -47.73 -5.44 -20.59
N VAL A 204 -47.90 -6.11 -21.73
CA VAL A 204 -47.17 -7.37 -22.02
C VAL A 204 -45.66 -7.11 -22.13
N ILE A 205 -45.25 -6.06 -22.84
CA ILE A 205 -43.83 -5.75 -23.02
C ILE A 205 -43.16 -5.34 -21.69
N LEU A 206 -43.86 -4.58 -20.85
CA LEU A 206 -43.34 -4.13 -19.55
C LEU A 206 -43.44 -5.20 -18.46
N ARG A 207 -44.28 -6.22 -18.61
CA ARG A 207 -44.46 -7.28 -17.61
C ARG A 207 -43.17 -8.02 -17.32
N ASP A 208 -42.42 -8.35 -18.37
CA ASP A 208 -41.23 -9.19 -18.30
C ASP A 208 -39.96 -8.40 -17.92
N ASN A 209 -40.09 -7.09 -17.68
CA ASN A 209 -38.95 -6.25 -17.35
C ASN A 209 -38.78 -6.07 -15.82
N PRO A 210 -37.67 -6.54 -15.22
CA PRO A 210 -37.44 -6.47 -13.78
C PRO A 210 -37.09 -5.06 -13.28
N ILE A 211 -36.79 -4.12 -14.17
CA ILE A 211 -36.33 -2.77 -13.80
C ILE A 211 -37.50 -1.84 -13.49
N VAL A 212 -38.65 -2.05 -14.13
CA VAL A 212 -39.82 -1.19 -13.98
C VAL A 212 -40.60 -1.59 -12.72
N PRO A 213 -40.70 -0.73 -11.68
CA PRO A 213 -41.43 -1.06 -10.47
C PRO A 213 -42.90 -1.35 -10.77
N GLN A 214 -43.45 -2.36 -10.09
CA GLN A 214 -44.82 -2.82 -10.34
C GLN A 214 -45.87 -1.76 -9.98
N GLU A 215 -45.59 -0.95 -8.96
CA GLU A 215 -46.46 0.13 -8.45
C GLU A 215 -46.71 1.22 -9.50
N TYR A 216 -45.69 1.62 -10.25
CA TYR A 216 -45.79 2.71 -11.24
C TYR A 216 -46.16 2.22 -12.64
N ARG A 217 -46.36 0.92 -12.82
CA ARG A 217 -46.57 0.31 -14.13
C ARG A 217 -47.80 0.86 -14.86
N GLU A 218 -48.94 0.94 -14.17
CA GLU A 218 -50.18 1.44 -14.78
C GLU A 218 -50.04 2.88 -15.25
N THR A 219 -49.41 3.73 -14.44
CA THR A 219 -49.14 5.14 -14.76
C THR A 219 -48.20 5.28 -15.96
N ILE A 220 -47.12 4.48 -16.00
CA ILE A 220 -46.16 4.46 -17.12
C ILE A 220 -46.86 4.02 -18.40
N VAL A 221 -47.64 2.93 -18.36
CA VAL A 221 -48.42 2.45 -19.50
C VAL A 221 -49.38 3.52 -20.01
N SER A 222 -50.15 4.13 -19.11
CA SER A 222 -51.09 5.20 -19.45
C SER A 222 -50.37 6.37 -20.14
N HIS A 223 -49.20 6.76 -19.63
CA HIS A 223 -48.39 7.82 -20.22
C HIS A 223 -47.86 7.45 -21.61
N MET A 224 -47.33 6.24 -21.80
CA MET A 224 -46.85 5.77 -23.10
C MET A 224 -47.96 5.80 -24.16
N VAL A 225 -49.17 5.38 -23.78
CA VAL A 225 -50.34 5.40 -24.67
C VAL A 225 -50.77 6.83 -24.98
N TYR A 226 -50.74 7.72 -23.99
CA TYR A 226 -51.01 9.15 -24.18
C TYR A 226 -50.03 9.79 -25.17
N VAL A 227 -48.72 9.53 -25.00
CA VAL A 227 -47.68 10.04 -25.90
C VAL A 227 -47.94 9.57 -27.33
N HIS A 228 -48.19 8.27 -27.55
CA HIS A 228 -48.47 7.76 -28.90
C HIS A 228 -49.72 8.40 -29.53
N THR A 229 -50.80 8.51 -28.76
CA THR A 229 -52.08 9.08 -29.23
C THR A 229 -51.94 10.57 -29.56
N SER A 230 -51.20 11.33 -28.75
CA SER A 230 -50.96 12.76 -29.01
C SER A 230 -50.12 12.97 -30.28
N VAL A 231 -49.15 12.10 -30.57
CA VAL A 231 -48.35 12.18 -31.80
C VAL A 231 -49.22 11.94 -33.04
N CYS A 232 -50.21 11.04 -32.97
CA CYS A 232 -51.19 10.87 -34.06
C CYS A 232 -51.98 12.18 -34.33
N GLN A 233 -52.43 12.88 -33.28
CA GLN A 233 -53.11 14.17 -33.42
C GLN A 233 -52.19 15.24 -34.02
N TYR A 234 -50.95 15.33 -33.53
CA TYR A 234 -49.96 16.28 -34.06
C TYR A 234 -49.61 16.00 -35.53
N THR A 235 -49.63 14.75 -35.96
CA THR A 235 -49.45 14.36 -37.37
C THR A 235 -50.55 14.91 -38.27
N GLU A 236 -51.81 14.86 -37.84
CA GLU A 236 -52.95 15.42 -38.59
C GLU A 236 -52.86 16.95 -38.65
N ASP A 237 -52.52 17.58 -37.53
CA ASP A 237 -52.27 19.01 -37.43
C ASP A 237 -51.13 19.48 -38.33
N PHE A 238 -50.03 18.74 -38.36
CA PHE A 238 -48.86 19.01 -39.18
C PHE A 238 -49.20 18.92 -40.67
N ALA A 239 -49.97 17.91 -41.06
CA ALA A 239 -50.48 17.77 -42.42
C ALA A 239 -51.40 18.92 -42.82
N THR A 240 -52.25 19.39 -41.90
CA THR A 240 -53.19 20.48 -42.17
C THR A 240 -52.47 21.82 -42.27
N LYS A 241 -51.54 22.11 -41.36
CA LYS A 241 -50.84 23.41 -41.27
C LYS A 241 -49.74 23.56 -42.33
N LEU A 242 -48.93 22.53 -42.54
CA LEU A 242 -47.72 22.60 -43.37
C LEU A 242 -47.85 21.82 -44.70
N ARG A 243 -48.98 21.16 -44.95
CA ARG A 243 -49.22 20.32 -46.14
C ARG A 243 -48.16 19.24 -46.36
N ARG A 244 -47.49 18.83 -45.28
CA ARG A 244 -46.48 17.76 -45.27
C ARG A 244 -47.03 16.59 -44.46
N ARG A 245 -46.98 15.38 -45.02
CA ARG A 245 -47.48 14.17 -44.36
C ARG A 245 -46.34 13.42 -43.69
N ASN A 246 -46.49 13.13 -42.40
CA ASN A 246 -45.77 12.10 -41.68
C ASN A 246 -46.72 10.94 -41.35
N TYR A 247 -46.17 9.76 -41.09
CA TYR A 247 -46.97 8.55 -40.81
C TYR A 247 -46.52 7.94 -39.49
N VAL A 248 -47.49 7.78 -38.59
CA VAL A 248 -47.30 7.12 -37.30
C VAL A 248 -47.90 5.72 -37.43
N THR A 249 -47.17 4.71 -36.98
CA THR A 249 -47.60 3.32 -37.07
C THR A 249 -47.37 2.61 -35.75
N PRO A 250 -48.08 1.50 -35.47
CA PRO A 250 -47.85 0.71 -34.27
C PRO A 250 -46.41 0.22 -34.12
N ARG A 251 -45.65 0.10 -35.22
CA ARG A 251 -44.22 -0.20 -35.16
C ARG A 251 -43.45 0.89 -34.42
N HIS A 252 -43.75 2.17 -34.67
CA HIS A 252 -43.13 3.28 -33.94
C HIS A 252 -43.46 3.24 -32.44
N PHE A 253 -44.65 2.74 -32.06
CA PHE A 253 -44.99 2.54 -30.65
C PHE A 253 -44.14 1.45 -30.00
N LEU A 254 -43.96 0.32 -30.68
CA LEU A 254 -43.08 -0.75 -30.22
C LEU A 254 -41.63 -0.30 -30.11
N ASP A 255 -41.14 0.41 -31.13
CA ASP A 255 -39.79 0.98 -31.14
C ASP A 255 -39.61 1.98 -30.00
N PHE A 256 -40.60 2.84 -29.73
CA PHE A 256 -40.60 3.76 -28.59
C PHE A 256 -40.44 3.03 -27.24
N ILE A 257 -41.23 1.97 -27.01
CA ILE A 257 -41.15 1.18 -25.77
C ILE A 257 -39.77 0.50 -25.66
N ASN A 258 -39.28 -0.10 -26.74
CA ASN A 258 -37.97 -0.76 -26.76
C ASN A 258 -36.83 0.23 -26.50
N THR A 259 -36.86 1.41 -27.12
CA THR A 259 -35.89 2.48 -26.88
C THR A 259 -35.94 2.95 -25.43
N TYR A 260 -37.14 3.14 -24.86
CA TYR A 260 -37.29 3.48 -23.45
C TYR A 260 -36.66 2.43 -22.53
N LEU A 261 -36.93 1.14 -22.76
CA LEU A 261 -36.38 0.06 -21.95
C LEU A 261 -34.86 -0.04 -22.05
N ASN A 262 -34.30 0.09 -23.27
CA ASN A 262 -32.85 0.09 -23.47
C ASN A 262 -32.19 1.26 -22.75
N LEU A 263 -32.77 2.46 -22.85
CA LEU A 263 -32.28 3.65 -22.16
C LEU A 263 -32.38 3.49 -20.64
N LEU A 264 -33.43 2.85 -20.15
CA LEU A 264 -33.61 2.58 -18.72
C LEU A 264 -32.50 1.68 -18.17
N ILE A 265 -32.15 0.62 -18.91
CA ILE A 265 -31.02 -0.27 -18.58
C ILE A 265 -29.72 0.52 -18.56
N GLU A 266 -29.42 1.23 -19.65
CA GLU A 266 -28.18 2.01 -19.78
C GLU A 266 -28.01 3.02 -18.63
N LYS A 267 -29.09 3.76 -18.29
CA LYS A 267 -29.04 4.75 -17.21
C LYS A 267 -29.00 4.11 -15.83
N LYS A 268 -29.67 2.98 -15.62
CA LYS A 268 -29.57 2.23 -14.36
C LYS A 268 -28.14 1.75 -14.12
N ASP A 269 -27.52 1.14 -15.12
CA ASP A 269 -26.16 0.60 -15.02
C ASP A 269 -25.15 1.74 -14.79
N PHE A 270 -25.31 2.86 -15.51
CA PHE A 270 -24.51 4.06 -15.32
C PHE A 270 -24.62 4.63 -13.89
N ILE A 271 -25.84 4.70 -13.34
CA ILE A 271 -26.07 5.18 -11.97
C ILE A 271 -25.52 4.18 -10.95
N SER A 272 -25.73 2.86 -11.14
CA SER A 272 -25.21 1.82 -10.26
C SER A 272 -23.69 1.89 -10.17
N SER A 273 -23.00 2.00 -11.31
CA SER A 273 -21.55 2.15 -11.36
C SER A 273 -21.06 3.40 -10.62
N ARG A 274 -21.79 4.54 -10.73
CA ARG A 274 -21.48 5.73 -9.95
C ARG A 274 -21.71 5.53 -8.45
N CYS A 275 -22.82 4.89 -8.07
CA CYS A 275 -23.12 4.57 -6.68
C CYS A 275 -22.06 3.65 -6.06
N GLU A 276 -21.62 2.62 -6.79
CA GLU A 276 -20.54 1.72 -6.40
C GLU A 276 -19.23 2.49 -6.21
N HIS A 277 -18.86 3.35 -7.17
CA HIS A 277 -17.68 4.19 -7.06
C HIS A 277 -17.72 5.12 -5.83
N PHE A 278 -18.87 5.75 -5.55
CA PHE A 278 -19.04 6.56 -4.35
C PHE A 278 -19.01 5.72 -3.07
N SER A 279 -19.58 4.51 -3.09
CA SER A 279 -19.55 3.59 -1.96
C SER A 279 -18.11 3.15 -1.63
N GLU A 280 -17.31 2.82 -2.64
CA GLU A 280 -15.88 2.54 -2.47
C GLU A 280 -15.12 3.75 -1.93
N GLY A 281 -15.44 4.95 -2.42
CA GLY A 281 -14.86 6.21 -1.92
C GLY A 281 -15.19 6.44 -0.44
N LEU A 282 -16.46 6.25 -0.05
CA LEU A 282 -16.92 6.33 1.34
C LEU A 282 -16.22 5.29 2.22
N GLN A 283 -16.06 4.07 1.74
CA GLN A 283 -15.35 3.02 2.46
C GLN A 283 -13.89 3.40 2.70
N LYS A 284 -13.17 3.89 1.67
CA LYS A 284 -11.79 4.36 1.83
C LYS A 284 -11.66 5.53 2.79
N ILE A 285 -12.61 6.46 2.80
CA ILE A 285 -12.64 7.56 3.77
C ILE A 285 -12.87 7.03 5.19
N ALA A 286 -13.75 6.04 5.36
CA ALA A 286 -13.96 5.41 6.65
C ALA A 286 -12.70 4.68 7.16
N GLU A 287 -12.03 3.91 6.29
CA GLU A 287 -10.76 3.24 6.58
C GLU A 287 -9.65 4.24 6.93
N ALA A 288 -9.54 5.33 6.16
CA ALA A 288 -8.62 6.43 6.45
C ALA A 288 -8.93 7.06 7.82
N SER A 289 -10.20 7.24 8.19
CA SER A 289 -10.56 7.75 9.51
C SER A 289 -10.17 6.81 10.66
N VAL A 290 -10.24 5.49 10.45
CA VAL A 290 -9.81 4.51 11.46
C VAL A 290 -8.29 4.54 11.62
N THR A 291 -7.55 4.48 10.50
CA THR A 291 -6.07 4.55 10.52
C THR A 291 -5.55 5.87 11.11
N LEU A 292 -6.22 7.01 10.86
CA LEU A 292 -5.85 8.29 11.46
C LEU A 292 -6.03 8.28 12.98
N LYS A 293 -7.04 7.58 13.50
CA LYS A 293 -7.21 7.39 14.95
C LYS A 293 -6.05 6.57 15.54
N GLU A 294 -5.72 5.44 14.93
CA GLU A 294 -4.61 4.58 15.36
C GLU A 294 -3.25 5.30 15.30
N LEU A 295 -3.00 6.07 14.24
CA LEU A 295 -1.80 6.90 14.10
C LEU A 295 -1.73 8.00 15.17
N ASN A 296 -2.85 8.64 15.49
CA ASN A 296 -2.88 9.65 16.56
C ASN A 296 -2.62 9.03 17.95
N GLU A 297 -3.16 7.84 18.22
CA GLU A 297 -2.88 7.10 19.46
C GLU A 297 -1.40 6.72 19.58
N THR A 298 -0.82 6.16 18.51
CA THR A 298 0.61 5.82 18.49
C THR A 298 1.50 7.05 18.59
N LEU A 299 1.15 8.15 17.92
CA LEU A 299 1.87 9.43 18.01
C LEU A 299 1.80 10.03 19.41
N ALA A 300 0.68 9.92 20.12
CA ALA A 300 0.57 10.34 21.51
C ALA A 300 1.53 9.56 22.41
N VAL A 301 1.60 8.23 22.26
CA VAL A 301 2.54 7.37 23.00
C VAL A 301 3.99 7.71 22.65
N GLN A 302 4.31 7.91 21.37
CA GLN A 302 5.65 8.25 20.92
C GLN A 302 6.09 9.63 21.41
N LYS A 303 5.20 10.64 21.42
CA LYS A 303 5.51 11.98 21.98
C LYS A 303 5.92 11.90 23.44
N VAL A 304 5.25 11.09 24.26
CA VAL A 304 5.63 10.88 25.67
C VAL A 304 6.99 10.18 25.78
N LYS A 305 7.24 9.15 24.97
CA LYS A 305 8.55 8.47 24.92
C LYS A 305 9.68 9.42 24.54
N VAL A 306 9.50 10.22 23.50
CA VAL A 306 10.50 11.19 23.04
C VAL A 306 10.73 12.25 24.11
N ALA A 307 9.68 12.84 24.70
CA ALA A 307 9.84 13.82 25.77
C ALA A 307 10.62 13.27 26.98
N ASN A 308 10.35 12.02 27.38
CA ASN A 308 11.11 11.36 28.45
C ASN A 308 12.57 11.10 28.04
N GLN A 309 12.82 10.67 26.80
CA GLN A 309 14.18 10.47 26.29
C GLN A 309 14.95 11.79 26.16
N THR A 310 14.33 12.85 25.66
CA THR A 310 14.92 14.20 25.60
C THR A 310 15.27 14.69 27.00
N LYS A 311 14.36 14.53 27.97
CA LYS A 311 14.63 14.88 29.37
C LYS A 311 15.80 14.07 29.95
N ASN A 312 15.88 12.78 29.65
CA ASN A 312 17.01 11.95 30.06
C ASN A 312 18.32 12.39 29.37
N CYS A 313 18.29 12.77 28.09
CA CYS A 313 19.44 13.30 27.37
C CYS A 313 19.87 14.67 27.93
N GLU A 314 18.95 15.55 28.26
CA GLU A 314 19.24 16.84 28.92
C GLU A 314 19.90 16.64 30.29
N GLN A 315 19.41 15.68 31.09
CA GLN A 315 20.02 15.29 32.37
C GLN A 315 21.43 14.72 32.19
N LEU A 316 21.64 13.87 31.17
CA LEU A 316 22.97 13.35 30.86
C LEU A 316 23.91 14.48 30.39
N LEU A 317 23.45 15.39 29.53
CA LEU A 317 24.25 16.54 29.07
C LEU A 317 24.62 17.49 30.20
N THR A 318 23.73 17.77 31.15
CA THR A 318 24.05 18.57 32.34
C THR A 318 25.10 17.87 33.21
N SER A 319 24.96 16.56 33.46
CA SER A 319 25.97 15.80 34.22
C SER A 319 27.34 15.75 33.52
N ILE A 320 27.36 15.68 32.18
CA ILE A 320 28.59 15.74 31.39
C ILE A 320 29.20 17.14 31.46
N GLY A 321 28.39 18.19 31.33
CA GLY A 321 28.83 19.59 31.48
C GLY A 321 29.50 19.83 32.83
N GLU A 322 28.84 19.43 33.93
CA GLU A 322 29.39 19.53 35.30
C GLU A 322 30.70 18.74 35.44
N SER A 323 30.78 17.52 34.90
CA SER A 323 32.02 16.72 34.93
C SER A 323 33.15 17.30 34.09
N THR A 324 32.82 18.00 32.99
CA THR A 324 33.79 18.61 32.08
C THR A 324 34.36 19.89 32.69
N ASP A 325 33.53 20.73 33.32
CA ASP A 325 33.96 21.92 34.05
C ASP A 325 34.89 21.56 35.22
N VAL A 326 34.58 20.50 35.97
CA VAL A 326 35.47 19.96 37.03
C VAL A 326 36.81 19.48 36.46
N THR A 327 36.82 18.96 35.22
CA THR A 327 38.04 18.47 34.55
C THR A 327 38.89 19.63 34.01
N VAL A 328 38.27 20.69 33.50
CA VAL A 328 38.97 21.91 33.05
C VAL A 328 39.59 22.64 34.25
N GLN A 329 38.85 22.83 35.34
CA GLN A 329 39.39 23.44 36.57
C GLN A 329 40.56 22.65 37.17
N LYS A 330 40.51 21.32 37.12
CA LYS A 330 41.63 20.47 37.58
C LYS A 330 42.88 20.57 36.68
N LYS A 331 42.71 20.81 35.37
CA LYS A 331 43.84 21.02 34.45
C LYS A 331 44.53 22.36 34.69
N GLU A 332 43.78 23.45 34.81
CA GLU A 332 44.34 24.78 35.09
C GLU A 332 45.10 24.83 36.42
N LEU A 333 44.57 24.16 37.46
CA LEU A 333 45.25 24.04 38.76
C LEU A 333 46.54 23.20 38.69
N SER A 334 46.63 22.27 37.75
CA SER A 334 47.83 21.45 37.54
C SER A 334 48.91 22.19 36.74
N GLU A 335 48.54 23.10 35.85
CA GLU A 335 49.48 23.93 35.09
C GLU A 335 50.17 24.96 35.99
N GLN A 336 49.41 25.63 36.88
CA GLN A 336 49.95 26.62 37.82
C GLN A 336 50.96 26.00 38.81
N LYS A 337 50.68 24.79 39.32
CA LYS A 337 51.58 24.09 40.23
C LYS A 337 52.91 23.65 39.59
N LYS A 338 52.97 23.49 38.26
CA LYS A 338 54.22 23.13 37.58
C LYS A 338 55.20 24.30 37.52
N GLN A 339 54.71 25.53 37.35
CA GLN A 339 55.56 26.72 37.26
C GLN A 339 56.23 27.08 38.60
N GLU A 340 55.51 26.95 39.73
CA GLU A 340 56.09 27.22 41.06
C GLU A 340 57.21 26.23 41.47
N ILE A 341 57.17 24.99 40.97
CA ILE A 341 58.18 23.97 41.27
C ILE A 341 59.51 24.27 40.56
N GLU A 342 59.48 24.96 39.43
CA GLU A 342 60.66 25.21 38.61
C GLU A 342 61.51 26.39 39.15
N GLU A 343 60.86 27.40 39.75
CA GLU A 343 61.55 28.51 40.42
C GLU A 343 62.22 28.08 41.73
N LYS A 344 61.56 27.24 42.54
CA LYS A 344 62.12 26.77 43.82
C LYS A 344 63.36 25.88 43.66
N LYS A 345 63.51 25.18 42.53
CA LYS A 345 64.72 24.36 42.26
C LYS A 345 65.99 25.17 42.03
N LYS A 346 65.90 26.42 41.55
CA LYS A 346 67.09 27.26 41.29
C LYS A 346 67.71 27.83 42.56
N ILE A 347 66.93 27.99 43.62
CA ILE A 347 67.38 28.56 44.90
C ILE A 347 68.14 27.51 45.72
N ILE A 348 67.67 26.26 45.72
CA ILE A 348 68.25 25.15 46.49
C ILE A 348 69.69 24.79 46.06
N ILE A 349 70.02 24.90 44.76
CA ILE A 349 71.36 24.56 44.26
C ILE A 349 72.45 25.54 44.74
N LYS A 350 72.06 26.78 45.05
CA LYS A 350 73.02 27.84 45.44
C LYS A 350 73.41 27.75 46.91
N GLU A 351 72.48 27.38 47.79
CA GLU A 351 72.71 27.29 49.24
C GLU A 351 73.48 26.01 49.62
N GLU A 352 73.40 24.92 48.84
CA GLU A 352 74.13 23.68 49.12
C GLU A 352 75.66 23.79 48.89
N ALA A 353 76.11 24.73 48.05
CA ALA A 353 77.53 24.91 47.72
C ALA A 353 78.30 25.66 48.83
N GLU A 354 77.65 26.56 49.55
CA GLU A 354 78.28 27.37 50.61
C GLU A 354 78.40 26.60 51.94
N ALA A 355 77.50 25.63 52.20
CA ALA A 355 77.51 24.80 53.41
C ALA A 355 78.65 23.76 53.46
N LYS A 356 79.16 23.28 52.31
CA LYS A 356 80.21 22.23 52.26
C LYS A 356 81.62 22.73 52.55
N LEU A 357 81.89 24.03 52.42
CA LEU A 357 83.23 24.60 52.64
C LEU A 357 83.57 24.79 54.13
N VAL A 358 82.58 25.12 54.96
CA VAL A 358 82.79 25.42 56.39
C VAL A 358 83.00 24.16 57.24
N LEU A 359 82.46 23.02 56.80
CA LEU A 359 82.58 21.74 57.53
C LEU A 359 83.97 21.09 57.38
N ALA A 360 84.76 21.48 56.37
CA ALA A 360 86.09 20.91 56.09
C ALA A 360 87.21 21.44 57.00
N GLU A 361 87.03 22.58 57.69
CA GLU A 361 88.09 23.20 58.51
C GLU A 361 88.21 22.61 59.92
N ALA A 362 87.16 21.97 60.46
CA ALA A 362 87.15 21.44 61.84
C ALA A 362 87.47 19.93 61.95
N GLN A 363 87.32 19.17 60.87
CA GLN A 363 87.61 17.73 60.83
C GLN A 363 89.07 17.34 61.16
N PRO A 364 90.11 18.08 60.71
CA PRO A 364 91.50 17.69 60.93
C PRO A 364 91.92 17.70 62.41
N ALA A 365 91.34 18.60 63.21
CA ALA A 365 91.63 18.71 64.64
C ALA A 365 91.08 17.54 65.45
N LEU A 366 89.92 16.98 65.03
CA LEU A 366 89.31 15.81 65.65
C LEU A 366 90.11 14.53 65.36
N ASP A 367 90.55 14.35 64.11
CA ASP A 367 91.33 13.18 63.70
C ASP A 367 92.72 13.14 64.36
N ALA A 368 93.36 14.30 64.53
CA ALA A 368 94.63 14.41 65.27
C ALA A 368 94.48 14.01 66.75
N ALA A 369 93.36 14.34 67.39
CA ALA A 369 93.10 13.98 68.79
C ALA A 369 92.74 12.49 68.96
N LYS A 370 92.05 11.88 67.98
CA LYS A 370 91.79 10.42 67.94
C LYS A 370 93.08 9.61 67.76
N LEU A 371 94.02 10.12 66.95
CA LEU A 371 95.35 9.54 66.79
C LEU A 371 96.17 9.57 68.09
N ALA A 372 96.14 10.69 68.83
CA ALA A 372 96.84 10.83 70.11
C ALA A 372 96.34 9.85 71.19
N LEU A 373 95.08 9.39 71.12
CA LEU A 373 94.58 8.30 71.99
C LEU A 373 95.15 6.93 71.61
N GLY A 374 95.56 6.73 70.35
CA GLY A 374 96.14 5.49 69.85
C GLY A 374 97.60 5.28 70.25
N GLU A 375 98.29 6.36 70.63
CA GLU A 375 99.66 6.32 71.17
C GLU A 375 99.70 5.93 72.66
N LEU A 376 98.55 5.81 73.32
CA LEU A 376 98.46 5.40 74.72
C LEU A 376 98.48 3.87 74.84
N GLU A 377 99.34 3.34 75.71
CA GLU A 377 99.43 1.91 75.95
C GLU A 377 98.48 1.47 77.10
N LYS A 378 98.14 0.17 77.13
CA LYS A 378 97.30 -0.38 78.21
C LYS A 378 97.90 -0.18 79.61
N ALA A 379 99.22 -0.08 79.71
CA ALA A 379 99.91 0.22 80.95
C ALA A 379 99.56 1.62 81.48
N ASP A 380 99.47 2.62 80.61
CA ASP A 380 99.19 4.02 80.98
C ASP A 380 97.75 4.19 81.51
N ILE A 381 96.79 3.45 80.96
CA ILE A 381 95.42 3.42 81.48
C ILE A 381 95.34 2.65 82.81
N THR A 382 96.20 1.65 82.99
CA THR A 382 96.30 0.91 84.27
C THR A 382 96.89 1.78 85.37
N GLU A 383 97.80 2.71 85.04
CA GLU A 383 98.33 3.72 85.96
C GLU A 383 97.19 4.58 86.54
N ILE A 384 96.37 5.19 85.67
CA ILE A 384 95.20 5.98 86.08
C ILE A 384 94.25 5.16 86.96
N ARG A 385 94.07 3.87 86.64
CA ARG A 385 93.22 2.96 87.42
C ARG A 385 93.80 2.65 88.80
N SER A 386 95.12 2.65 88.95
CA SER A 386 95.78 2.20 90.19
C SER A 386 95.70 3.23 91.32
N PHE A 387 95.34 4.48 91.03
CA PHE A 387 95.09 5.49 92.06
C PHE A 387 93.95 5.05 93.00
N ALA A 388 94.27 4.94 94.30
CA ALA A 388 93.30 4.65 95.36
C ALA A 388 92.39 5.87 95.62
N THR A 389 92.97 7.07 95.55
CA THR A 389 92.28 8.37 95.51
C THR A 389 92.86 9.16 94.33
N PRO A 390 92.11 9.44 93.26
CA PRO A 390 92.66 10.06 92.06
C PRO A 390 93.04 11.52 92.30
N PRO A 391 94.09 12.02 91.65
CA PRO A 391 94.32 13.46 91.54
C PRO A 391 93.09 14.12 90.87
N GLU A 392 92.66 15.24 91.44
CA GLU A 392 91.47 15.99 90.99
C GLU A 392 91.37 16.19 89.47
N PRO A 393 92.42 16.65 88.74
CA PRO A 393 92.31 16.85 87.29
C PRO A 393 92.14 15.53 86.51
N VAL A 394 92.73 14.43 86.98
CA VAL A 394 92.55 13.10 86.38
C VAL A 394 91.12 12.62 86.56
N GLN A 395 90.56 12.81 87.75
CA GLN A 395 89.18 12.46 88.04
C GLN A 395 88.21 13.24 87.14
N VAL A 396 88.38 14.56 87.02
CA VAL A 396 87.49 15.42 86.22
C VAL A 396 87.51 15.04 84.74
N VAL A 397 88.68 14.78 84.16
CA VAL A 397 88.77 14.39 82.75
C VAL A 397 88.16 13.01 82.51
N SER A 398 88.39 12.04 83.41
CA SER A 398 87.76 10.72 83.29
C SER A 398 86.23 10.78 83.41
N GLU A 399 85.70 11.65 84.27
CA GLU A 399 84.26 11.93 84.36
C GLU A 399 83.71 12.61 83.08
N CYS A 400 84.48 13.54 82.48
CA CYS A 400 84.09 14.17 81.21
C CYS A 400 83.96 13.17 80.06
N VAL A 401 84.88 12.21 79.97
CA VAL A 401 84.80 11.12 78.97
C VAL A 401 83.55 10.26 79.17
N MET A 402 83.13 10.02 80.43
CA MET A 402 81.88 9.30 80.71
C MET A 402 80.64 10.07 80.25
N ILE A 403 80.61 11.39 80.44
CA ILE A 403 79.49 12.24 80.01
C ILE A 403 79.38 12.25 78.48
N LEU A 404 80.50 12.34 77.77
CA LEU A 404 80.53 12.26 76.30
C LEU A 404 79.97 10.93 75.79
N ARG A 405 80.26 9.82 76.48
CA ARG A 405 79.75 8.50 76.12
C ARG A 405 78.31 8.22 76.59
N GLY A 406 77.69 9.16 77.32
CA GLY A 406 76.29 9.05 77.75
C GLY A 406 76.02 8.06 78.90
N VAL A 407 77.04 7.70 79.69
CA VAL A 407 76.89 6.79 80.83
C VAL A 407 76.32 7.53 82.04
N LYS A 408 75.27 6.99 82.66
CA LYS A 408 74.49 7.68 83.71
C LYS A 408 75.23 7.83 85.06
N ASP A 409 76.16 6.94 85.39
CA ASP A 409 76.91 6.97 86.66
C ASP A 409 78.22 7.77 86.54
N VAL A 410 78.13 9.10 86.59
CA VAL A 410 79.29 10.00 86.55
C VAL A 410 79.95 10.06 87.92
N SER A 411 80.76 9.06 88.23
CA SER A 411 81.61 9.02 89.43
C SER A 411 82.94 8.34 89.14
N TRP A 412 83.99 8.67 89.89
CA TRP A 412 85.29 8.02 89.75
C TRP A 412 85.22 6.48 89.77
N LYS A 413 84.36 5.89 90.59
CA LYS A 413 84.17 4.43 90.67
C LYS A 413 83.62 3.87 89.34
N GLY A 414 82.69 4.58 88.70
CA GLY A 414 82.18 4.26 87.37
C GLY A 414 83.25 4.44 86.29
N ALA A 415 84.02 5.53 86.35
CA ALA A 415 85.10 5.80 85.39
C ALA A 415 86.20 4.74 85.46
N LYS A 416 86.57 4.31 86.67
CA LYS A 416 87.52 3.23 86.93
C LYS A 416 87.04 1.88 86.36
N GLY A 417 85.74 1.62 86.45
CA GLY A 417 85.11 0.44 85.84
C GLY A 417 85.14 0.49 84.31
N MET A 418 84.81 1.64 83.71
CA MET A 418 84.86 1.84 82.26
C MET A 418 86.28 1.67 81.69
N MET A 419 87.30 2.22 82.37
CA MET A 419 88.70 2.08 81.98
C MET A 419 89.24 0.65 82.17
N SER A 420 88.51 -0.25 82.84
CA SER A 420 88.91 -1.66 82.98
C SER A 420 88.60 -2.52 81.75
N ASP A 421 87.73 -2.04 80.86
CA ASP A 421 87.36 -2.73 79.62
C ASP A 421 88.56 -2.75 78.64
N PRO A 422 89.04 -3.94 78.20
CA PRO A 422 90.14 -4.05 77.25
C PRO A 422 89.93 -3.30 75.93
N GLY A 423 88.68 -2.98 75.55
CA GLY A 423 88.30 -2.25 74.34
C GLY A 423 88.11 -0.74 74.51
N PHE A 424 88.31 -0.18 75.71
CA PHE A 424 87.98 1.20 76.04
C PHE A 424 88.58 2.25 75.08
N LEU A 425 89.88 2.18 74.80
CA LEU A 425 90.55 3.15 73.90
C LEU A 425 90.03 3.08 72.47
N ARG A 426 89.79 1.88 71.94
CA ARG A 426 89.22 1.68 70.60
C ARG A 426 87.81 2.26 70.51
N SER A 427 86.99 2.04 71.55
CA SER A 427 85.64 2.62 71.62
C SER A 427 85.64 4.15 71.63
N LEU A 428 86.69 4.81 72.12
CA LEU A 428 86.79 6.27 72.07
C LEU A 428 87.21 6.78 70.68
N GLN A 429 88.12 6.07 70.01
CA GLN A 429 88.54 6.44 68.65
C GLN A 429 87.40 6.31 67.63
N GLU A 430 86.62 5.24 67.75
CA GLU A 430 85.49 4.94 66.85
C GLU A 430 84.20 5.67 67.25
N MET A 431 84.23 6.52 68.28
CA MET A 431 83.04 7.24 68.73
C MET A 431 82.53 8.21 67.64
N ASN A 432 81.24 8.09 67.34
CA ASN A 432 80.53 9.02 66.45
C ASN A 432 80.31 10.34 67.19
N CYS A 433 81.05 11.38 66.78
CA CYS A 433 81.02 12.68 67.44
C CYS A 433 79.81 13.54 67.01
N ASP A 434 79.10 13.14 65.95
CA ASP A 434 77.93 13.86 65.42
C ASP A 434 76.69 13.71 66.32
N GLU A 435 76.57 12.60 67.05
CA GLU A 435 75.41 12.27 67.88
C GLU A 435 75.46 12.90 69.29
N ILE A 436 76.50 13.67 69.60
CA ILE A 436 76.69 14.26 70.93
C ILE A 436 75.72 15.42 71.14
N THR A 437 74.80 15.25 72.09
CA THR A 437 73.75 16.25 72.36
C THR A 437 74.29 17.51 73.03
N LEU A 438 73.60 18.64 72.83
CA LEU A 438 73.98 19.92 73.44
C LEU A 438 74.04 19.87 74.98
N LYS A 439 73.14 19.08 75.59
CA LYS A 439 73.10 18.88 77.04
C LYS A 439 74.38 18.19 77.53
N GLN A 440 74.90 17.22 76.78
CA GLN A 440 76.17 16.57 77.10
C GLN A 440 77.35 17.54 76.94
N GLN A 441 77.39 18.34 75.86
CA GLN A 441 78.46 19.33 75.65
C GLN A 441 78.53 20.39 76.75
N GLN A 442 77.38 20.93 77.16
CA GLN A 442 77.30 21.90 78.26
C GLN A 442 77.67 21.27 79.60
N ALA A 443 77.25 20.03 79.85
CA ALA A 443 77.65 19.28 81.05
C ALA A 443 79.17 19.07 81.10
N VAL A 444 79.79 18.65 80.00
CA VAL A 444 81.26 18.49 79.92
C VAL A 444 81.98 19.82 80.16
N ARG A 445 81.57 20.91 79.50
CA ARG A 445 82.17 22.25 79.73
C ARG A 445 82.02 22.71 81.19
N SER A 446 80.91 22.39 81.85
CA SER A 446 80.70 22.71 83.27
C SER A 446 81.57 21.86 84.20
N HIS A 447 81.83 20.60 83.86
CA HIS A 447 82.70 19.70 84.63
C HIS A 447 84.18 20.09 84.49
N LEU A 448 84.64 20.45 83.28
CA LEU A 448 86.02 20.92 83.07
C LEU A 448 86.33 22.20 83.87
N ARG A 449 85.35 23.07 84.13
CA ARG A 449 85.51 24.28 84.95
C ARG A 449 85.64 24.02 86.45
N ARG A 450 85.49 22.78 86.92
CA ARG A 450 85.65 22.46 88.35
C ARG A 450 87.09 22.55 88.83
N THR A 451 88.06 22.49 87.93
CA THR A 451 89.48 22.43 88.31
C THR A 451 90.33 23.29 87.38
N ASP A 452 91.01 24.30 87.93
CA ASP A 452 91.90 25.21 87.18
C ASP A 452 93.31 24.63 86.96
N LYS A 453 93.55 23.38 87.39
CA LYS A 453 94.87 22.70 87.33
C LYS A 453 95.05 21.79 86.11
N LEU A 454 94.15 21.87 85.12
CA LEU A 454 94.15 21.01 83.93
C LEU A 454 95.39 21.23 83.03
N ASP A 455 96.03 22.40 83.08
CA ASP A 455 97.25 22.67 82.32
C ASP A 455 98.48 21.88 82.82
N GLN A 456 98.44 21.40 84.06
CA GLN A 456 99.51 20.56 84.65
C GLN A 456 99.29 19.06 84.41
N MET A 457 98.21 18.68 83.71
CA MET A 457 97.80 17.28 83.50
C MET A 457 98.90 16.42 82.85
N GLN A 458 99.71 16.98 81.95
CA GLN A 458 100.79 16.25 81.27
C GLN A 458 101.90 15.78 82.21
N ALA A 459 102.18 16.54 83.28
CA ALA A 459 103.17 16.17 84.29
C ALA A 459 102.62 15.15 85.30
N ILE A 460 101.30 15.09 85.46
CA ILE A 460 100.61 14.22 86.43
C ILE A 460 100.33 12.85 85.81
N SER A 461 99.84 12.81 84.57
CA SER A 461 99.60 11.57 83.84
C SER A 461 99.58 11.80 82.34
N LYS A 462 100.42 11.04 81.61
CA LYS A 462 100.47 11.07 80.15
C LYS A 462 99.13 10.64 79.54
N ALA A 463 98.52 9.57 80.05
CA ALA A 463 97.21 9.11 79.61
C ALA A 463 96.09 10.09 79.96
N GLY A 464 96.18 10.75 81.12
CA GLY A 464 95.21 11.78 81.51
C GLY A 464 95.20 12.96 80.54
N TYR A 465 96.38 13.40 80.11
CA TYR A 465 96.53 14.45 79.13
C TYR A 465 96.03 14.07 77.73
N GLY A 466 96.26 12.82 77.30
CA GLY A 466 95.71 12.31 76.04
C GLY A 466 94.18 12.32 76.02
N LEU A 467 93.54 11.86 77.11
CA LEU A 467 92.07 11.93 77.28
C LEU A 467 91.56 13.37 77.31
N TYR A 468 92.30 14.29 77.93
CA TYR A 468 91.93 15.71 77.98
C TYR A 468 91.92 16.37 76.59
N LYS A 469 92.98 16.15 75.78
CA LYS A 469 93.05 16.65 74.39
C LYS A 469 91.90 16.15 73.53
N PHE A 470 91.55 14.87 73.68
CA PHE A 470 90.42 14.29 72.98
C PHE A 470 89.09 14.97 73.35
N VAL A 471 88.82 15.19 74.63
CA VAL A 471 87.60 15.87 75.09
C VAL A 471 87.48 17.29 74.51
N LEU A 472 88.57 18.04 74.43
CA LEU A 472 88.56 19.39 73.84
C LEU A 472 88.27 19.38 72.34
N ALA A 473 88.96 18.53 71.57
CA ALA A 473 88.77 18.45 70.12
C ALA A 473 87.33 18.05 69.74
N VAL A 474 86.72 17.16 70.53
CA VAL A 474 85.31 16.76 70.35
C VAL A 474 84.36 17.95 70.59
N LEU A 475 84.62 18.80 71.58
CA LEU A 475 83.80 19.98 71.86
C LEU A 475 83.91 21.06 70.76
N ASP A 476 85.08 21.23 70.16
CA ASP A 476 85.30 22.19 69.07
C ASP A 476 84.63 21.73 67.78
N TYR A 477 84.77 20.45 67.42
CA TYR A 477 84.07 19.86 66.28
C TYR A 477 82.54 20.01 66.39
N CYS A 478 81.98 19.71 67.57
CA CYS A 478 80.55 19.83 67.83
C CYS A 478 80.02 21.27 67.69
N ALA A 479 80.83 22.29 67.96
CA ALA A 479 80.44 23.69 67.80
C ALA A 479 80.31 24.06 66.31
N VAL A 480 81.27 23.64 65.49
CA VAL A 480 81.28 23.91 64.03
C VAL A 480 80.17 23.12 63.32
N TYR A 481 79.99 21.84 63.66
CA TYR A 481 78.92 21.01 63.10
C TYR A 481 77.54 21.66 63.28
N ARG A 482 77.30 22.33 64.41
CA ARG A 482 76.03 23.00 64.68
C ARG A 482 75.80 24.25 63.83
N GLU A 483 76.82 25.07 63.59
CA GLU A 483 76.67 26.27 62.74
C GLU A 483 76.27 25.89 61.31
N VAL A 484 76.80 24.76 60.81
CA VAL A 484 76.46 24.25 59.48
C VAL A 484 75.04 23.68 59.46
N PHE A 485 74.62 22.92 60.48
CA PHE A 485 73.27 22.32 60.53
C PHE A 485 72.14 23.36 60.72
N THR A 486 72.43 24.57 61.21
CA THR A 486 71.43 25.65 61.30
C THR A 486 71.27 26.47 60.02
N LYS A 487 72.15 26.27 59.03
CA LYS A 487 72.12 26.97 57.72
C LYS A 487 71.62 26.07 56.58
N LEU A 488 71.43 24.78 56.85
CA LEU A 488 70.74 23.78 56.03
C LEU A 488 69.33 23.59 56.57
#